data_AF-A0A1G1IF98-F1
#
_entry.id   AF-A0A1G1IF98-F1
#
_cell.length_a   1.000
_cell.length_b   1.000
_cell.length_c   1.000
_cell.angle_alpha   90.00
_cell.angle_beta   90.00
_cell.angle_gamma   90.00
#
_symmetry.space_group_name_H-M   'P 1'
#
loop_
_entity.id
_entity.type
_entity.pdbx_description
1 polymer ?
#
loop_
_entity_poly.entity_id
_entity_poly.type
_entity_poly.pdbx_seq_one_letter_code
_entity_poly.pdbx_strand_id
1 'polypeptide(L)'
;MNEKGLRFERIATDRHYNIVLHIGATYVPVSDETLEALKGQALLPAERFLEVLVEKVGYSSYLKEQIRAELKTSGDPHTQVTVLQGAIRTL
;
A
#
# COMPACT_ATOMS: atom_id res chain seq x y z
N MET A 1 16.49 -8.26 -7.59
CA MET A 1 15.29 -9.09 -7.38
C MET A 1 14.10 -8.19 -7.62
N ASN A 2 13.23 -8.49 -8.60
CA ASN A 2 11.95 -7.78 -8.73
C ASN A 2 11.03 -8.35 -7.64
N GLU A 3 10.81 -7.59 -6.59
CA GLU A 3 9.93 -7.99 -5.50
C GLU A 3 8.49 -7.88 -6.00
N LYS A 4 7.83 -9.04 -6.13
CA LYS A 4 6.43 -9.12 -6.56
C LYS A 4 5.51 -8.77 -5.39
N GLY A 5 4.39 -8.12 -5.68
CA GLY A 5 3.37 -7.77 -4.71
C GLY A 5 3.39 -6.30 -4.31
N LEU A 6 2.50 -5.99 -3.37
CA LEU A 6 2.40 -4.68 -2.74
C LEU A 6 3.31 -4.61 -1.52
N ARG A 7 4.08 -3.51 -1.38
CA ARG A 7 4.90 -3.28 -0.18
C ARG A 7 5.11 -1.80 0.09
N PHE A 8 5.01 -1.39 1.35
CA PHE A 8 5.49 -0.08 1.77
C PHE A 8 6.99 -0.08 2.07
N GLU A 9 7.67 0.99 1.69
CA GLU A 9 9.08 1.20 2.02
C GLU A 9 9.32 2.64 2.47
N ARG A 10 10.06 2.80 3.57
CA ARG A 10 10.59 4.10 3.99
C ARG A 10 11.88 4.39 3.24
N ILE A 11 11.85 5.41 2.39
CA ILE A 11 12.97 5.80 1.52
C ILE A 11 13.72 7.05 2.05
N ALA A 12 13.14 7.77 3.01
CA ALA A 12 13.75 8.93 3.65
C ALA A 12 13.11 9.21 5.04
N THR A 13 13.67 10.17 5.78
CA THR A 13 13.16 10.62 7.09
C THR A 13 12.90 12.12 7.16
N ASP A 14 13.28 12.89 6.14
CA ASP A 14 13.18 14.37 6.14
C ASP A 14 12.91 14.91 4.73
N ARG A 15 11.99 14.27 4.00
CA ARG A 15 11.53 14.70 2.68
C ARG A 15 10.01 14.87 2.66
N HIS A 16 9.51 15.56 1.64
CA HIS A 16 8.08 15.70 1.40
C HIS A 16 7.35 14.36 1.22
N TYR A 17 8.07 13.34 0.70
CA TYR A 17 7.61 11.96 0.66
C TYR A 17 8.69 11.05 1.25
N ASN A 18 8.39 10.48 2.42
CA ASN A 18 9.29 9.58 3.13
C ASN A 18 8.99 8.10 2.85
N ILE A 19 7.77 7.81 2.39
CA ILE A 19 7.25 6.46 2.15
C ILE A 19 6.85 6.31 0.68
N VAL A 20 7.11 5.14 0.10
CA VAL A 20 6.55 4.71 -1.18
C VAL A 20 5.76 3.41 -1.01
N LEU A 21 4.74 3.23 -1.83
CA LEU A 21 4.09 1.94 -2.06
C LEU A 21 4.65 1.35 -3.36
N HIS A 22 5.33 0.23 -3.26
CA HIS A 22 5.69 -0.62 -4.40
C HIS A 22 4.46 -1.39 -4.89
N ILE A 23 4.31 -1.44 -6.21
CA ILE A 23 3.27 -2.16 -6.95
C ILE A 23 3.99 -2.96 -8.02
N GLY A 24 4.50 -4.13 -7.64
CA GLY A 24 5.37 -4.93 -8.51
C GLY A 24 6.65 -4.16 -8.86
N ALA A 25 6.83 -3.81 -10.14
CA ALA A 25 8.02 -3.11 -10.62
C ALA A 25 7.93 -1.57 -10.57
N THR A 26 6.76 -1.01 -10.21
CA THR A 26 6.56 0.43 -10.08
C THR A 26 6.41 0.82 -8.61
N TYR A 27 6.57 2.10 -8.32
CA TYR A 27 6.33 2.64 -6.98
C TYR A 27 5.62 4.00 -7.08
N VAL A 28 4.84 4.32 -6.07
CA VAL A 28 4.17 5.61 -5.93
C VAL A 28 4.47 6.24 -4.57
N PRO A 29 4.68 7.56 -4.51
CA PRO A 29 4.87 8.25 -3.24
C PRO A 29 3.59 8.21 -2.40
N VAL A 30 3.74 8.04 -1.10
CA VAL A 30 2.65 8.07 -0.12
C VAL A 30 2.87 9.29 0.77
N SER A 31 1.90 10.20 0.81
CA SER A 31 1.96 11.37 1.70
C SER A 31 1.82 10.95 3.17
N ASP A 32 2.36 11.75 4.08
CA ASP A 32 2.19 11.52 5.52
C ASP A 32 0.70 11.52 5.92
N GLU A 33 -0.12 12.39 5.33
CA GLU A 33 -1.58 12.38 5.53
C GLU A 33 -2.21 11.04 5.12
N THR A 34 -1.81 10.50 3.97
CA THR A 34 -2.29 9.20 3.49
C THR A 34 -1.82 8.08 4.41
N LEU A 35 -0.56 8.12 4.84
CA LEU A 35 0.02 7.15 5.77
C LEU A 35 -0.77 7.11 7.08
N GLU A 36 -1.02 8.27 7.69
CA GLU A 36 -1.77 8.36 8.95
C GLU A 36 -3.23 7.93 8.79
N ALA A 37 -3.87 8.28 7.67
CA ALA A 37 -5.22 7.80 7.37
C ALA A 37 -5.29 6.27 7.27
N LEU A 38 -4.29 5.64 6.65
CA LEU A 38 -4.22 4.20 6.52
C LEU A 38 -3.88 3.52 7.86
N LYS A 39 -2.97 4.09 8.66
CA LYS A 39 -2.69 3.61 10.03
C LYS A 39 -3.94 3.60 10.90
N GLY A 40 -4.74 4.67 10.84
CA GLY A 40 -6.01 4.76 11.56
C GLY A 40 -7.04 3.69 11.18
N GLN A 41 -6.88 3.05 10.01
CA GLN A 41 -7.76 2.00 9.49
C GLN A 41 -7.08 0.62 9.49
N ALA A 42 -5.88 0.48 10.03
CA ALA A 42 -5.09 -0.76 9.96
C ALA A 42 -5.69 -1.93 10.76
N LEU A 43 -6.71 -1.69 11.60
CA LEU A 43 -7.45 -2.71 12.34
C LEU A 43 -8.76 -3.14 11.66
N LEU A 44 -9.10 -2.55 10.51
CA LEU A 44 -10.24 -3.01 9.72
C LEU A 44 -10.02 -4.44 9.20
N PRO A 45 -11.09 -5.18 8.86
CA PRO A 45 -10.98 -6.39 8.06
C PRO A 45 -10.15 -6.13 6.79
N ALA A 46 -9.35 -7.11 6.37
CA ALA A 46 -8.41 -6.97 5.26
C ALA A 46 -9.08 -6.42 4.00
N GLU A 47 -10.26 -6.91 3.64
CA GLU A 47 -11.00 -6.48 2.45
C GLU A 47 -11.38 -4.99 2.54
N ARG A 48 -11.77 -4.52 3.73
CA ARG A 48 -12.11 -3.11 3.97
C ARG A 48 -10.88 -2.21 4.00
N PHE A 49 -9.78 -2.68 4.59
CA PHE A 49 -8.52 -1.96 4.53
C PHE A 49 -8.04 -1.80 3.07
N LEU A 50 -8.20 -2.85 2.25
CA LEU A 50 -7.85 -2.78 0.85
C LEU A 50 -8.68 -1.72 0.09
N GLU A 51 -9.98 -1.61 0.36
CA GLU A 51 -10.80 -0.54 -0.20
C GLU A 51 -10.23 0.84 0.16
N VAL A 52 -9.88 1.07 1.43
CA VAL A 52 -9.29 2.33 1.89
C VAL A 52 -7.94 2.59 1.21
N LEU A 53 -7.07 1.58 1.12
CA LEU A 53 -5.77 1.66 0.45
C LEU A 53 -5.92 2.09 -1.01
N VAL A 54 -6.81 1.43 -1.74
CA VAL A 54 -7.08 1.72 -3.15
C VAL A 54 -7.65 3.12 -3.32
N GLU A 55 -8.55 3.58 -2.45
CA GLU A 55 -9.12 4.92 -2.54
C GLU A 55 -8.12 6.02 -2.18
N LYS A 56 -7.27 5.81 -1.18
CA LYS A 56 -6.33 6.83 -0.71
C LYS A 56 -5.08 6.93 -1.57
N VAL A 57 -4.53 5.81 -2.03
CA VAL A 57 -3.31 5.80 -2.84
C VAL A 57 -3.63 5.82 -4.34
N GLY A 58 -4.73 5.18 -4.76
CA GLY A 58 -5.16 5.12 -6.16
C GLY A 58 -5.86 6.39 -6.63
N TYR A 59 -5.15 7.51 -6.72
CA TYR A 59 -5.69 8.80 -7.18
C TYR A 59 -6.21 8.79 -8.64
N SER A 60 -5.93 7.73 -9.40
CA SER A 60 -6.45 7.52 -10.76
C SER A 60 -7.00 6.11 -10.92
N SER A 61 -7.98 5.92 -11.82
CA SER A 61 -8.54 4.60 -12.13
C SER A 61 -7.48 3.59 -12.53
N TYR A 62 -6.48 4.03 -13.31
CA TYR A 62 -5.33 3.21 -13.69
C TYR A 62 -4.56 2.68 -12.49
N LEU A 63 -4.23 3.56 -11.53
CA LEU A 63 -3.49 3.16 -10.34
C LEU A 63 -4.32 2.24 -9.43
N LYS A 64 -5.63 2.49 -9.31
CA LYS A 64 -6.55 1.59 -8.59
C LYS A 64 -6.55 0.19 -9.20
N GLU A 65 -6.58 0.09 -10.53
CA GLU A 65 -6.52 -1.18 -11.24
C GLU A 65 -5.18 -1.88 -11.06
N GLN A 66 -4.06 -1.15 -11.14
CA GLN A 66 -2.73 -1.71 -10.91
C GLN A 66 -2.58 -2.32 -9.52
N ILE A 67 -3.00 -1.61 -8.46
CA ILE A 67 -2.96 -2.11 -7.09
C ILE A 67 -3.75 -3.41 -6.96
N ARG A 68 -4.96 -3.46 -7.53
CA ARG A 68 -5.81 -4.66 -7.50
C ARG A 68 -5.26 -5.80 -8.34
N ALA A 69 -4.64 -5.51 -9.48
CA ALA A 69 -4.03 -6.51 -10.35
C ALA A 69 -2.82 -7.15 -9.66
N GLU A 70 -1.95 -6.35 -9.06
CA GLU A 70 -0.74 -6.85 -8.40
C GLU A 70 -1.04 -7.76 -7.20
N LEU A 71 -2.11 -7.46 -6.45
CA LEU A 71 -2.59 -8.36 -5.39
C LEU A 71 -3.07 -9.71 -5.91
N LYS A 72 -3.69 -9.74 -7.09
CA LYS A 72 -4.19 -10.99 -7.69
C LYS A 72 -3.05 -11.84 -8.25
N THR A 73 -1.97 -11.23 -8.71
CA THR A 73 -0.81 -11.94 -9.27
C THR A 73 0.14 -12.44 -8.18
N SER A 74 -0.01 -11.95 -6.96
CA SER A 74 0.91 -12.19 -5.86
C SER A 74 0.24 -13.02 -4.76
N GLY A 75 0.20 -14.34 -4.92
CA GLY A 75 -0.21 -15.27 -3.86
C GLY A 75 -1.63 -15.05 -3.33
N ASP A 76 -1.84 -15.30 -2.02
CA ASP A 76 -3.13 -15.14 -1.35
C ASP A 76 -3.40 -13.65 -1.00
N PRO A 77 -4.43 -13.01 -1.58
CA PRO A 77 -4.69 -11.58 -1.38
C PRO A 77 -4.96 -11.21 0.08
N HIS A 78 -5.62 -12.09 0.85
CA HIS A 78 -5.95 -11.81 2.25
C HIS A 78 -4.69 -11.73 3.11
N THR A 79 -3.78 -12.69 2.94
CA THR A 79 -2.46 -12.70 3.59
C THR A 79 -1.65 -11.46 3.21
N GLN A 80 -1.62 -11.10 1.92
CA GLN A 80 -0.88 -9.91 1.46
C GLN A 80 -1.39 -8.63 2.11
N VAL A 81 -2.71 -8.44 2.16
CA VAL A 81 -3.29 -7.26 2.78
C VAL A 81 -3.02 -7.22 4.28
N THR A 82 -3.07 -8.37 4.95
CA THR A 82 -2.70 -8.46 6.38
C THR A 82 -1.23 -8.07 6.61
N VAL A 83 -0.32 -8.46 5.72
CA VAL A 83 1.09 -8.05 5.77
C VAL A 83 1.22 -6.53 5.59
N LEU A 84 0.48 -5.93 4.65
CA LEU A 84 0.47 -4.48 4.45
C LEU A 84 -0.02 -3.73 5.69
N GLN A 85 -1.09 -4.22 6.34
CA GLN A 85 -1.59 -3.67 7.60
C GLN A 85 -0.54 -3.78 8.72
N GLY A 86 0.22 -4.88 8.75
CA GLY A 86 1.37 -5.03 9.64
C GLY A 86 2.43 -3.97 9.39
N ALA A 87 2.90 -3.88 8.15
CA ALA A 87 3.98 -2.98 7.75
C ALA A 87 3.65 -1.51 8.04
N ILE A 88 2.42 -1.08 7.72
CA ILE A 88 2.07 0.34 7.87
C ILE A 88 2.02 0.82 9.32
N ARG A 89 1.74 -0.07 10.27
CA ARG A 89 1.74 0.25 11.71
C ARG A 89 3.15 0.44 12.27
N THR A 90 4.15 -0.14 11.61
CA THR A 90 5.56 -0.03 12.01
C THR A 90 6.31 1.08 11.30
N LEU A 91 5.65 1.77 10.35
CA LEU A 91 6.22 2.88 9.59
C LEU A 91 6.08 4.20 10.32
#